data_AF-A0A024T7W2-F1
#
_entry.id   AF-A0A024T7W2-F1
#
_cell.length_a   1.000
_cell.length_b   1.000
_cell.length_c   1.000
_cell.angle_alpha   90.00
_cell.angle_beta   90.00
_cell.angle_gamma   90.00
#
_symmetry.space_group_name_H-M   'P 1'
#
loop_
_entity.id
_entity.type
_entity.pdbx_description
1 polymer ?
#
loop_
_entity_poly.entity_id
_entity_poly.type
_entity_poly.pdbx_seq_one_letter_code
_entity_poly.pdbx_strand_id
1 'polypeptide(L)' 'MSEALKILKSTLHDAFMAGVLVRKHSSLKPLLTDTNKEARKKYALSFTNVSSGKVTFDSMVDRVFLDEKWFILRK' A
#
# COMPACT_ATOMS: atom_id res chain seq x y z
N MET A 1 -3.54 21.15 0.11
CA MET A 1 -4.43 20.73 1.22
C MET A 1 -5.24 21.89 1.76
N SER A 2 -4.61 23.00 2.19
CA SER A 2 -5.32 24.21 2.65
C SER A 2 -6.30 24.76 1.61
N GLU A 3 -5.86 24.92 0.36
CA GLU A 3 -6.69 25.39 -0.76
C GLU A 3 -7.80 24.40 -1.13
N ALA A 4 -7.48 23.11 -1.16
CA ALA A 4 -8.46 22.05 -1.42
C ALA A 4 -9.55 21.96 -0.34
N LEU A 5 -9.20 22.24 0.91
CA LEU A 5 -10.12 22.31 2.05
C LEU A 5 -10.74 23.70 2.22
N LYS A 6 -10.35 24.69 1.40
CA LYS A 6 -10.77 26.10 1.48
C LYS A 6 -10.58 26.72 2.88
N ILE A 7 -9.51 26.34 3.58
CA ILE A 7 -9.13 26.89 4.89
C ILE A 7 -7.81 27.64 4.82
N LEU A 8 -7.58 28.54 5.77
CA LEU A 8 -6.32 29.24 5.96
C LEU A 8 -5.21 28.27 6.39
N LYS A 9 -3.97 28.57 5.97
CA LYS A 9 -2.80 27.72 6.28
C LYS A 9 -2.52 27.61 7.77
N SER A 10 -2.75 28.68 8.53
CA SER A 10 -2.64 28.70 10.00
C SER A 10 -3.65 27.75 10.64
N THR A 11 -4.92 27.85 10.26
CA THR A 11 -5.99 26.97 10.76
C THR A 11 -5.74 25.50 10.44
N LEU A 12 -5.20 25.20 9.25
CA LEU A 12 -4.79 23.83 8.89
C LEU A 12 -3.68 23.31 9.82
N HIS A 13 -2.70 24.17 10.15
CA HIS A 13 -1.61 23.81 11.05
C HIS A 13 -2.12 23.57 12.47
N ASP A 14 -2.96 24.45 12.99
CA ASP A 14 -3.54 24.33 14.34
C ASP A 14 -4.36 23.04 14.48
N ALA A 15 -5.18 22.71 13.48
CA ALA A 15 -5.96 21.47 13.46
C ALA A 15 -5.08 20.21 13.36
N PHE A 16 -3.94 20.29 12.68
CA PHE A 16 -2.96 19.21 12.66
C PHE A 16 -2.25 19.04 14.01
N MET A 17 -1.84 20.15 14.64
CA MET A 17 -1.21 20.14 15.97
C MET A 17 -2.15 19.68 17.07
N ALA A 18 -3.44 20.03 16.96
CA ALA A 18 -4.50 19.56 17.85
C ALA A 18 -4.88 18.07 17.62
N GLY A 19 -4.27 17.39 16.66
CA GLY A 19 -4.53 15.98 16.35
C GLY A 19 -5.89 15.72 15.66
N VAL A 20 -6.64 16.76 15.34
CA VAL A 20 -7.92 16.68 14.61
C VAL A 20 -7.67 16.20 13.18
N LEU A 21 -6.57 16.64 12.57
CA LEU A 21 -6.12 16.15 11.27
C LEU A 21 -4.90 15.25 11.43
N VAL A 22 -5.01 14.01 10.93
CA VAL A 22 -3.90 13.07 10.91
C VAL A 22 -3.38 12.93 9.49
N ARG A 23 -2.07 13.17 9.29
CA ARG A 23 -1.42 12.89 8.01
C ARG A 23 -1.36 11.39 7.79
N LYS A 24 -2.26 10.86 6.96
CA LYS A 24 -2.16 9.49 6.45
C LYS A 24 -1.34 9.51 5.17
N HIS A 25 -0.21 8.83 5.19
CA HIS A 25 0.59 8.61 3.99
C HIS A 25 0.40 7.16 3.56
N SER A 26 -0.43 6.93 2.56
CA SER A 26 -0.65 5.61 1.95
C SER A 26 0.22 5.39 0.70
N SER A 27 1.24 6.22 0.48
CA SER A 27 1.97 6.15 -0.78
C SER A 27 2.76 4.84 -0.84
N LEU A 28 2.26 3.94 -1.69
CA LEU A 28 2.93 2.76 -2.18
C LEU A 28 4.18 3.24 -2.95
N LYS A 29 5.30 3.39 -2.25
CA LYS A 29 6.59 3.61 -2.88
C LYS A 29 7.27 2.26 -3.04
N PRO A 30 7.89 1.99 -4.20
CA PRO A 30 7.91 2.84 -5.40
C PRO A 30 6.56 2.91 -6.13
N LEU A 31 6.31 4.03 -6.82
CA LEU A 31 5.18 4.13 -7.75
C LEU A 31 5.42 3.12 -8.89
N LEU A 32 4.47 2.23 -9.11
CA LEU A 32 4.59 1.22 -10.15
C LEU A 32 4.33 1.85 -11.52
N THR A 33 5.22 1.58 -12.49
CA THR A 33 4.92 1.79 -13.91
C THR A 33 3.79 0.86 -14.33
N ASP A 34 3.11 1.16 -15.43
CA ASP A 34 2.01 0.30 -15.91
C ASP A 34 2.50 -1.11 -16.26
N THR A 35 3.71 -1.22 -16.82
CA THR A 35 4.38 -2.51 -17.03
C THR A 35 4.56 -3.30 -15.72
N ASN A 36 4.97 -2.65 -14.63
CA ASN A 36 5.12 -3.30 -13.32
C ASN A 36 3.76 -3.72 -12.75
N LYS A 37 2.70 -2.93 -12.97
CA LYS A 37 1.34 -3.29 -12.55
C LYS A 37 0.85 -4.53 -13.29
N GLU A 38 1.06 -4.60 -14.60
CA GLU A 38 0.70 -5.75 -15.42
C GLU A 38 1.48 -7.00 -15.01
N ALA A 39 2.78 -6.90 -14.81
CA ALA A 39 3.62 -8.01 -14.36
C ALA A 39 3.14 -8.55 -13.00
N ARG A 40 2.85 -7.66 -12.04
CA ARG A 40 2.30 -8.05 -10.73
C ARG A 40 0.93 -8.70 -10.84
N LYS A 41 0.06 -8.20 -11.71
CA LYS A 41 -1.27 -8.79 -11.96
C LYS A 41 -1.13 -10.20 -12.55
N LYS A 42 -0.28 -10.39 -13.56
CA LYS A 42 -0.02 -11.70 -14.18
C LYS A 42 0.53 -12.69 -13.15
N TYR A 43 1.49 -12.27 -12.33
CA TYR A 43 2.04 -13.07 -11.24
C TYR A 43 0.97 -13.45 -10.20
N ALA A 44 0.12 -12.51 -9.77
CA ALA A 44 -0.94 -12.83 -8.81
C ALA A 44 -1.96 -13.82 -9.39
N LEU A 45 -2.33 -13.66 -10.66
CA LEU A 45 -3.26 -14.56 -11.35
C LEU A 45 -2.70 -15.98 -11.54
N SER A 46 -1.38 -16.15 -11.60
CA SER A 46 -0.79 -17.50 -11.69
C SER A 46 -0.98 -18.34 -10.42
N PHE A 47 -1.45 -17.75 -9.33
CA PHE A 47 -1.81 -18.46 -8.08
C PHE A 47 -3.31 -18.54 -7.89
N THR A 48 -4.09 -18.34 -8.95
CA THR A 48 -5.54 -18.41 -8.89
C THR A 48 -6.08 -19.47 -9.82
N ASN A 49 -7.06 -20.21 -9.32
CA ASN A 49 -7.91 -21.06 -10.11
C ASN A 49 -9.24 -20.35 -10.38
N VAL A 50 -9.70 -20.39 -11.63
CA VAL A 50 -11.01 -19.88 -12.03
C VAL A 50 -11.94 -21.06 -12.17
N SER A 51 -12.86 -21.22 -11.22
CA SER A 51 -13.90 -22.25 -11.26
C SER A 51 -15.27 -21.58 -11.20
N SER A 52 -16.12 -21.90 -12.17
CA SER A 52 -17.52 -21.42 -12.24
C SER A 52 -17.66 -19.89 -12.09
N GLY A 53 -16.75 -19.12 -12.71
CA GLY A 53 -16.77 -17.66 -12.67
C GLY A 53 -16.23 -17.03 -11.37
N LYS A 54 -15.79 -17.84 -10.40
CA LYS A 54 -15.14 -17.37 -9.17
C LYS A 54 -13.63 -17.58 -9.26
N VAL A 55 -12.89 -16.53 -8.95
CA VAL A 55 -11.42 -16.58 -8.81
C VAL A 55 -11.11 -16.96 -7.37
N THR A 56 -10.43 -18.07 -7.16
CA THR A 56 -9.97 -18.53 -5.84
C THR A 56 -8.45 -18.68 -5.86
N PHE A 57 -7.79 -18.18 -4.82
CA PHE A 57 -6.35 -18.39 -4.67
C PHE A 57 -6.06 -19.83 -4.26
N ASP A 58 -4.96 -20.36 -4.79
CA ASP A 58 -4.45 -21.66 -4.42
C ASP A 58 -3.90 -21.65 -3.00
N SER A 59 -3.99 -22.80 -2.35
CA SER A 59 -3.37 -23.01 -1.06
C SER A 59 -1.87 -22.81 -1.18
N MET A 60 -1.29 -21.99 -0.31
CA MET A 60 0.16 -21.68 -0.31
C MET A 60 0.96 -22.60 0.65
N VAL A 61 0.36 -23.71 1.08
CA VAL A 61 0.96 -24.63 2.08
C VAL A 61 2.21 -25.36 1.58
N ASP A 62 2.41 -25.41 0.27
CA ASP A 62 3.54 -26.05 -0.41
C ASP A 62 4.73 -25.08 -0.62
N ARG A 63 4.63 -23.83 -0.15
CA ARG A 63 5.60 -22.77 -0.42
C ARG A 63 6.17 -22.19 0.86
N VAL A 64 7.47 -21.96 0.86
CA VAL A 64 8.18 -21.24 1.92
C VAL A 64 8.71 -19.93 1.34
N PHE A 65 8.24 -18.80 1.88
CA PHE A 65 8.71 -17.48 1.50
C PHE A 65 9.90 -17.07 2.37
N LEU A 66 10.98 -16.64 1.73
CA LEU A 66 12.18 -16.11 2.39
C LEU A 66 12.33 -14.64 2.00
N ASP A 67 12.72 -13.80 2.96
CA ASP A 67 12.97 -12.38 2.74
C ASP A 67 14.06 -11.89 3.69
N GLU A 68 14.81 -10.89 3.26
CA GLU A 68 15.85 -10.27 4.07
C GLU A 68 15.31 -9.01 4.73
N LYS A 69 15.60 -8.84 6.02
CA LYS A 69 15.21 -7.64 6.76
C LYS A 69 16.38 -7.09 7.54
N TRP A 70 16.63 -5.80 7.37
CA TRP A 70 17.64 -5.08 8.13
C TRP A 70 17.18 -4.86 9.58
N PHE A 71 17.95 -5.37 10.54
CA PHE A 71 17.76 -5.10 11.96
C PHE A 71 18.71 -3.96 12.38
N ILE A 72 18.15 -2.78 12.61
CA ILE A 72 18.90 -1.61 13.07
C ILE A 72 18.95 -1.65 14.58
N LEU A 73 20.13 -1.91 15.14
CA LEU A 73 20.37 -1.80 16.57
C LEU A 73 20.43 -0.31 16.94
N ARG A 74 19.52 0.14 17.80
CA ARG A 74 19.58 1.47 18.41
C ARG A 74 20.19 1.34 19.81
N LYS A 75 20.98 2.34 20.19
CA LYS A 75 21.59 2.46 21.51
C LYS A 75 20.58 2.95 22.54
#